data_AF-A0A6N4AJE5-F1
#
_entry.id   AF-A0A6N4AJE5-F1
#
_cell.length_a   1.000
_cell.length_b   1.000
_cell.length_c   1.000
_cell.angle_alpha   90.00
_cell.angle_beta   90.00
_cell.angle_gamma   90.00
#
_symmetry.space_group_name_H-M   'P 1'
#
loop_
_entity.id
_entity.type
_entity.pdbx_description
1 polymer ?
#
loop_
_entity_poly.entity_id
_entity_poly.type
_entity_poly.pdbx_seq_one_letter_code
_entity_poly.pdbx_strand_id
1 'polypeptide(L)'
;MDTSSETIIIKLSRKKMILALLGSFLFVILGIWMVIDHKEINSIFLKFPLAVLIAGILSILFFGFLAILIIKKLSSQTDGLIISSEGITDNSSAISAGFIPWTEITAITETSYAGQASVIIVIKNPEEFIAAQKSSFKRRAMTANHKSFGGAVSISANSLQTTHKNLKKILVEKLTEYNRMNTI
;
A
#
# COMPACT_ATOMS: atom_id res chain seq x y z
N MET A 1 19.24 4.07 33.26
CA MET A 1 18.34 2.96 32.92
C MET A 1 18.23 2.93 31.41
N ASP A 2 18.87 1.94 30.80
CA ASP A 2 18.93 1.78 29.36
C ASP A 2 17.64 1.06 28.90
N THR A 3 16.58 1.84 28.67
CA THR A 3 15.44 1.35 27.90
C THR A 3 15.90 1.36 26.45
N SER A 4 16.51 0.26 25.99
CA SER A 4 16.72 0.06 24.57
C SER A 4 15.36 0.19 23.90
N SER A 5 15.12 1.33 23.24
CA SER A 5 13.91 1.58 22.45
C SER A 5 13.94 0.66 21.25
N GLU A 6 13.48 -0.56 21.47
CA GLU A 6 13.59 -1.64 20.50
C GLU A 6 12.87 -1.21 19.21
N THR A 7 13.69 -0.89 18.20
CA THR A 7 13.19 -0.50 16.89
C THR A 7 12.78 -1.75 16.14
N ILE A 8 11.49 -1.84 15.81
CA ILE A 8 10.95 -2.98 15.08
C ILE A 8 11.01 -2.66 13.58
N ILE A 9 11.72 -3.50 12.84
CA ILE A 9 11.87 -3.37 11.39
C ILE A 9 11.07 -4.48 10.69
N ILE A 10 10.05 -4.10 9.93
CA ILE A 10 9.30 -5.03 9.07
C ILE A 10 9.80 -4.85 7.63
N LYS A 11 10.54 -5.84 7.15
CA LYS A 11 11.12 -5.84 5.79
C LYS A 11 10.05 -6.01 4.71
N LEU A 12 10.36 -5.57 3.50
CA LEU A 12 9.57 -5.88 2.31
C LEU A 12 9.68 -7.37 1.97
N SER A 13 8.57 -8.01 1.61
CA SER A 13 8.54 -9.40 1.17
C SER A 13 8.85 -9.49 -0.32
N ARG A 14 10.14 -9.69 -0.63
CA ARG A 14 10.58 -9.89 -2.03
C ARG A 14 9.80 -11.00 -2.73
N LYS A 15 9.47 -12.09 -2.02
CA LYS A 15 8.67 -13.20 -2.56
C LYS A 15 7.27 -12.73 -3.02
N LYS A 16 6.53 -12.02 -2.16
CA LYS A 16 5.19 -11.51 -2.52
C LYS A 16 5.26 -10.52 -3.69
N MET A 17 6.28 -9.66 -3.70
CA MET A 17 6.50 -8.69 -4.77
C MET A 17 6.85 -9.36 -6.11
N ILE A 18 7.72 -10.37 -6.11
CA ILE A 18 8.06 -11.14 -7.31
C ILE A 18 6.83 -11.87 -7.86
N LEU A 19 6.01 -12.46 -6.99
CA LEU A 19 4.77 -13.10 -7.41
C LEU A 19 3.80 -12.11 -8.07
N ALA A 20 3.66 -10.91 -7.50
CA ALA A 20 2.85 -9.84 -8.09
C ALA A 20 3.44 -9.35 -9.43
N LEU A 21 4.77 -9.31 -9.56
CA LEU A 21 5.45 -8.94 -10.80
C LEU A 21 5.20 -9.98 -11.91
N LEU A 22 5.29 -11.28 -11.59
CA LEU A 22 4.98 -12.36 -12.53
C LEU A 22 3.52 -12.29 -12.98
N GLY A 23 2.59 -12.07 -12.06
CA GLY A 23 1.19 -11.84 -12.40
C GLY A 23 0.99 -10.64 -13.32
N SER A 24 1.69 -9.53 -13.05
CA SER A 24 1.63 -8.33 -13.90
C SER A 24 2.12 -8.62 -15.32
N PHE A 25 3.22 -9.35 -15.49
CA PHE A 25 3.69 -9.77 -16.82
C PHE A 25 2.70 -10.68 -17.55
N LEU A 26 2.09 -11.63 -16.84
CA LEU A 26 1.04 -12.48 -17.41
C LEU A 26 -0.12 -11.65 -17.97
N PHE A 27 -0.63 -10.67 -17.21
CA PHE A 27 -1.72 -9.81 -17.68
C PHE A 27 -1.33 -8.88 -18.84
N VAL A 28 -0.05 -8.45 -18.91
CA VAL A 28 0.46 -7.70 -20.06
C VAL A 28 0.49 -8.59 -21.31
N ILE A 29 0.98 -9.83 -21.20
CA ILE A 29 0.99 -10.79 -22.33
C ILE A 29 -0.44 -11.09 -22.80
N LEU A 30 -1.36 -11.35 -21.88
CA LEU A 30 -2.78 -11.54 -22.20
C LEU A 30 -3.38 -10.28 -22.85
N GLY A 31 -3.03 -9.09 -22.37
CA GLY A 31 -3.47 -7.83 -22.97
C GLY A 31 -2.96 -7.65 -24.40
N ILE A 32 -1.70 -7.98 -24.67
CA ILE A 32 -1.12 -7.94 -26.02
C ILE A 32 -1.85 -8.91 -26.94
N TRP A 33 -2.07 -10.15 -26.48
CA TRP A 33 -2.83 -11.15 -27.22
C TRP A 33 -4.25 -10.66 -27.55
N MET A 34 -4.95 -10.07 -26.56
CA MET A 34 -6.27 -9.46 -26.77
C MET A 34 -6.26 -8.34 -27.80
N VAL A 35 -5.22 -7.50 -27.85
CA VAL A 35 -5.11 -6.42 -28.83
C VAL A 35 -4.90 -6.95 -30.25
N ILE A 36 -4.03 -7.95 -30.41
CA ILE A 36 -3.69 -8.53 -31.72
C ILE A 36 -4.89 -9.30 -32.29
N ASP A 37 -5.50 -10.18 -31.49
CA ASP A 37 -6.53 -11.11 -31.96
C ASP A 37 -7.97 -10.64 -31.65
N HIS A 38 -8.18 -9.36 -31.31
CA HIS A 38 -9.47 -8.85 -30.81
C HIS A 38 -10.69 -9.16 -31.68
N LYS A 39 -10.51 -9.38 -33.00
CA LYS A 39 -11.58 -9.72 -33.95
C LYS A 39 -11.98 -11.20 -33.94
N GLU A 40 -11.02 -12.07 -33.64
CA GLU A 40 -11.19 -13.53 -33.64
C GLU A 40 -11.61 -14.06 -32.26
N ILE A 41 -11.40 -13.27 -31.20
CA ILE A 41 -11.79 -13.63 -29.84
C ILE A 41 -13.32 -13.57 -29.69
N ASN A 42 -13.96 -14.73 -29.79
CA ASN A 42 -15.38 -14.92 -29.48
C ASN A 42 -15.53 -15.35 -28.01
N SER A 43 -15.64 -14.37 -27.11
CA SER A 43 -15.79 -14.59 -25.67
C SER A 43 -17.24 -14.44 -25.22
N ILE A 44 -17.67 -15.31 -24.30
CA ILE A 44 -18.98 -15.22 -23.61
C ILE A 44 -19.10 -13.87 -22.87
N PHE A 45 -18.00 -13.35 -22.33
CA PHE A 45 -17.95 -12.14 -21.51
C PHE A 45 -17.72 -10.86 -22.31
N LEU A 46 -17.01 -10.93 -23.44
CA LEU A 46 -16.64 -9.79 -24.28
C LEU A 46 -17.11 -10.05 -25.72
N LYS A 47 -18.38 -9.74 -25.98
CA LYS A 47 -19.06 -10.08 -27.25
C LYS A 47 -18.67 -9.18 -28.42
N PHE A 48 -18.08 -8.02 -28.16
CA PHE A 48 -17.74 -7.03 -29.17
C PHE A 48 -16.22 -6.94 -29.33
N PRO A 49 -15.68 -7.06 -30.56
CA PRO A 49 -14.24 -6.92 -30.81
C PRO A 49 -13.64 -5.61 -30.24
N LEU A 50 -14.42 -4.53 -30.28
CA LEU A 50 -14.01 -3.25 -29.70
C LEU A 50 -13.84 -3.32 -28.17
N ALA A 51 -14.69 -4.07 -27.46
CA ALA A 51 -14.58 -4.24 -26.02
C ALA A 51 -13.34 -5.07 -25.64
N VAL A 52 -13.03 -6.11 -26.42
CA VAL A 52 -11.81 -6.92 -26.26
C VAL A 52 -10.56 -6.05 -26.45
N LEU A 53 -10.55 -5.23 -27.51
CA LEU A 53 -9.45 -4.29 -27.78
C LEU A 53 -9.23 -3.30 -26.62
N ILE A 54 -10.30 -2.65 -26.15
CA ILE A 54 -10.23 -1.70 -25.04
C ILE A 54 -9.73 -2.38 -23.76
N ALA A 55 -10.25 -3.56 -23.45
CA ALA A 55 -9.82 -4.34 -22.29
C ALA A 55 -8.33 -4.73 -22.39
N GLY A 56 -7.86 -5.12 -23.57
CA GLY A 56 -6.44 -5.40 -23.83
C GLY A 56 -5.55 -4.19 -23.59
N ILE A 57 -5.92 -3.03 -24.15
CA ILE A 57 -5.18 -1.76 -23.95
C ILE A 57 -5.14 -1.39 -22.47
N LEU A 58 -6.28 -1.43 -21.78
CA LEU A 58 -6.36 -1.12 -20.35
C LEU A 58 -5.52 -2.08 -19.51
N SER A 59 -5.51 -3.38 -19.84
CA SER A 59 -4.68 -4.38 -19.18
C SER A 59 -3.20 -4.05 -19.33
N ILE A 60 -2.74 -3.79 -20.56
CA ILE A 60 -1.32 -3.44 -20.83
C ILE A 60 -0.91 -2.20 -20.05
N LEU A 61 -1.71 -1.13 -20.13
CA LEU A 61 -1.37 0.13 -19.46
C LEU A 61 -1.34 -0.01 -17.94
N PHE A 62 -2.36 -0.67 -17.37
CA PHE A 62 -2.48 -0.82 -15.92
C PHE A 62 -1.41 -1.76 -15.35
N PHE A 63 -1.31 -2.98 -15.87
CA PHE A 63 -0.36 -3.97 -15.35
C PHE A 63 1.09 -3.65 -15.74
N GLY A 64 1.32 -3.01 -16.89
CA GLY A 64 2.62 -2.47 -17.26
C GLY A 64 3.09 -1.39 -16.28
N PHE A 65 2.20 -0.45 -15.91
CA PHE A 65 2.50 0.55 -14.89
C PHE A 65 2.79 -0.07 -13.52
N LEU A 66 1.97 -1.04 -13.08
CA LEU A 66 2.21 -1.77 -11.83
C LEU A 66 3.55 -2.50 -11.82
N ALA A 67 3.92 -3.17 -12.92
CA ALA A 67 5.20 -3.85 -13.05
C ALA A 67 6.37 -2.86 -12.86
N ILE A 68 6.32 -1.68 -13.49
CA ILE A 68 7.34 -0.63 -13.33
C ILE A 68 7.46 -0.20 -11.86
N LEU A 69 6.33 0.03 -11.17
CA LEU A 69 6.34 0.40 -9.75
C LEU A 69 6.96 -0.69 -8.86
N ILE A 70 6.61 -1.96 -9.12
CA ILE A 70 7.13 -3.11 -8.37
C ILE A 70 8.63 -3.27 -8.58
N ILE A 71 9.12 -3.17 -9.83
CA ILE A 71 10.55 -3.23 -10.17
C ILE A 71 11.31 -2.12 -9.44
N LYS A 72 10.84 -0.86 -9.55
CA LYS A 72 11.46 0.28 -8.86
C LYS A 72 11.57 0.04 -7.35
N LYS A 73 10.55 -0.58 -6.75
CA LYS A 73 10.53 -0.87 -5.31
C LYS A 73 11.43 -2.06 -4.93
N LEU A 74 11.52 -3.10 -5.76
CA LEU A 74 12.42 -4.24 -5.54
C LEU A 74 13.90 -3.84 -5.58
N SER A 75 14.25 -2.87 -6.45
CA SER A 75 15.59 -2.30 -6.55
C SER A 75 15.95 -1.37 -5.38
N SER A 76 14.96 -0.93 -4.60
CA SER A 76 15.19 -0.13 -3.41
C SER A 76 15.71 -0.99 -2.25
N GLN A 77 16.69 -0.46 -1.50
CA GLN A 77 17.20 -1.10 -0.27
C GLN A 77 16.45 -0.63 0.99
N THR A 78 15.33 0.08 0.85
CA THR A 78 14.56 0.57 2.00
C THR A 78 13.83 -0.57 2.70
N ASP A 79 13.90 -0.60 4.03
CA ASP A 79 12.98 -1.39 4.84
C ASP A 79 11.52 -0.96 4.62
N GLY A 80 10.58 -1.88 4.81
CA GLY A 80 9.17 -1.66 4.46
C GLY A 80 8.45 -0.78 5.46
N LEU A 81 8.62 -1.07 6.75
CA LEU A 81 8.08 -0.30 7.86
C LEU A 81 9.09 -0.29 9.00
N ILE A 82 9.37 0.88 9.56
CA ILE A 82 10.24 1.04 10.73
C ILE A 82 9.37 1.62 11.84
N ILE A 83 9.39 0.99 13.00
CA ILE A 83 8.61 1.41 14.17
C ILE A 83 9.62 1.68 15.28
N SER A 84 9.80 2.95 15.62
CA SER A 84 10.78 3.41 16.61
C SER A 84 10.08 4.06 17.81
N SER A 85 10.86 4.54 18.78
CA SER A 85 10.36 5.32 19.92
C SER A 85 9.69 6.64 19.52
N GLU A 86 10.05 7.20 18.35
CA GLU A 86 9.57 8.50 17.89
C GLU A 86 8.32 8.39 17.01
N GLY A 87 8.15 7.28 16.29
CA GLY A 87 7.02 7.10 15.39
C GLY A 87 7.12 5.91 14.44
N ILE A 88 6.37 6.01 13.35
CA ILE A 88 6.31 5.03 12.27
C ILE A 88 6.93 5.65 11.01
N THR A 89 7.89 4.98 10.38
CA THR A 89 8.32 5.30 9.01
C THR A 89 7.74 4.30 8.03
N ASP A 90 6.75 4.74 7.24
CA ASP A 90 6.12 3.95 6.19
C ASP A 90 6.82 4.11 4.84
N ASN A 91 7.36 3.00 4.36
CA ASN A 91 7.92 2.81 3.04
C ASN A 91 7.28 1.60 2.35
N SER A 92 6.11 1.14 2.78
CA SER A 92 5.56 -0.16 2.40
C SER A 92 4.94 -0.18 0.99
N SER A 93 4.57 0.98 0.44
CA SER A 93 3.81 1.06 -0.82
C SER A 93 4.23 2.24 -1.71
N ALA A 94 3.61 2.36 -2.90
CA ALA A 94 3.78 3.52 -3.77
C ALA A 94 3.16 4.81 -3.19
N ILE A 95 2.18 4.67 -2.28
CA ILE A 95 1.50 5.77 -1.59
C ILE A 95 2.03 5.86 -0.15
N SER A 96 3.29 5.45 0.08
CA SER A 96 3.84 5.43 1.42
C SER A 96 3.82 6.80 2.10
N ALA A 97 3.53 6.82 3.39
CA ALA A 97 3.31 8.05 4.15
C ALA A 97 4.61 8.76 4.56
N GLY A 98 5.74 8.03 4.61
CA GLY A 98 6.98 8.54 5.20
C GLY A 98 6.93 8.44 6.73
N PHE A 99 7.64 9.33 7.41
CA PHE A 99 7.67 9.38 8.87
C PHE A 99 6.40 10.02 9.44
N ILE A 100 5.82 9.38 10.45
CA ILE A 100 4.64 9.80 11.19
C ILE A 100 5.00 9.72 12.69
N PRO A 101 5.16 10.86 13.40
CA PRO A 101 5.40 10.86 14.83
C PRO A 101 4.23 10.24 15.60
N TRP A 102 4.51 9.60 16.73
CA TRP A 102 3.44 9.09 17.60
C TRP A 102 2.50 10.18 18.11
N THR A 103 3.01 11.40 18.32
CA THR A 103 2.22 12.58 18.73
C THR A 103 1.09 12.94 17.76
N GLU A 104 1.24 12.57 16.49
CA GLU A 104 0.27 12.86 15.44
C GLU A 104 -0.78 11.74 15.29
N ILE A 105 -0.55 10.56 15.86
CA ILE A 105 -1.41 9.38 15.69
C ILE A 105 -2.45 9.36 16.81
N THR A 106 -3.72 9.46 16.44
CA THR A 106 -4.84 9.44 17.41
C THR A 106 -5.41 8.05 17.61
N ALA A 107 -5.41 7.22 16.56
CA ALA A 107 -5.91 5.86 16.62
C ALA A 107 -5.32 4.99 15.50
N ILE A 108 -5.35 3.68 15.73
CA ILE A 108 -4.99 2.67 14.74
C ILE A 108 -6.18 1.74 14.58
N THR A 109 -6.79 1.79 13.40
CA THR A 109 -8.00 1.03 13.07
C THR A 109 -7.70 0.05 11.93
N GLU A 110 -8.70 -0.74 11.54
CA GLU A 110 -8.60 -1.62 10.38
C GLU A 110 -9.78 -1.40 9.45
N THR A 111 -9.54 -1.61 8.16
CA THR A 111 -10.60 -1.70 7.16
C THR A 111 -10.42 -2.98 6.37
N SER A 112 -11.53 -3.52 5.88
CA SER A 112 -11.55 -4.61 4.91
C SER A 112 -12.45 -4.20 3.76
N TYR A 113 -11.88 -4.10 2.56
CA TYR A 113 -12.63 -3.78 1.35
C TYR A 113 -12.32 -4.80 0.26
N ALA A 114 -13.35 -5.42 -0.32
CA ALA A 114 -13.22 -6.47 -1.33
C ALA A 114 -12.26 -7.61 -0.91
N GLY A 115 -12.29 -8.00 0.38
CA GLY A 115 -11.41 -9.04 0.93
C GLY A 115 -9.96 -8.62 1.15
N GLN A 116 -9.61 -7.35 0.93
CA GLN A 116 -8.30 -6.78 1.20
C GLN A 116 -8.32 -6.00 2.51
N ALA A 117 -7.56 -6.47 3.49
CA ALA A 117 -7.45 -5.83 4.80
C ALA A 117 -6.24 -4.87 4.86
N SER A 118 -6.46 -3.69 5.42
CA SER A 118 -5.43 -2.65 5.60
C SER A 118 -5.54 -2.00 6.97
N VAL A 119 -4.39 -1.69 7.57
CA VAL A 119 -4.32 -0.97 8.85
C VAL A 119 -4.40 0.51 8.53
N ILE A 120 -5.33 1.20 9.17
CA ILE A 120 -5.56 2.62 8.96
C ILE A 120 -4.93 3.38 10.13
N ILE A 121 -4.04 4.31 9.82
CA ILE A 121 -3.46 5.23 10.80
C ILE A 121 -4.29 6.51 10.76
N VAL A 122 -4.96 6.80 11.88
CA VAL A 122 -5.75 8.02 12.07
C VAL A 122 -4.82 9.09 12.61
N ILE A 123 -4.74 10.20 11.87
CA ILE A 123 -3.85 11.33 12.16
C ILE A 123 -4.70 12.47 12.70
N LYS A 124 -4.18 13.23 13.68
CA LYS A 124 -4.85 14.36 14.32
C LYS A 124 -5.31 15.42 13.31
N ASN A 125 -4.40 15.86 12.44
CA ASN A 125 -4.65 16.85 11.39
C ASN A 125 -4.44 16.23 10.00
N PRO A 126 -5.39 15.41 9.49
CA PRO A 126 -5.19 14.65 8.26
C PRO A 126 -5.06 15.56 7.03
N GLU A 127 -5.76 16.69 6.99
CA GLU A 127 -5.70 17.63 5.85
C GLU A 127 -4.31 18.26 5.68
N GLU A 128 -3.70 18.71 6.79
CA GLU A 128 -2.35 19.27 6.81
C GLU A 128 -1.32 18.21 6.42
N PHE A 129 -1.44 17.01 7.00
CA PHE A 129 -0.57 15.87 6.68
C PHE A 129 -0.63 15.51 5.19
N ILE A 130 -1.84 15.50 4.60
CA ILE A 130 -2.04 15.26 3.18
C ILE A 130 -1.43 16.40 2.35
N ALA A 131 -1.70 17.66 2.71
CA ALA A 131 -1.20 18.82 1.97
C ALA A 131 0.35 18.86 1.90
N ALA A 132 1.02 18.42 2.97
CA ALA A 132 2.48 18.33 3.04
C ALA A 132 3.11 17.29 2.09
N GLN A 133 2.33 16.36 1.54
CA GLN A 133 2.85 15.33 0.64
C GLN A 133 3.29 15.94 -0.70
N LYS A 134 4.51 15.64 -1.14
CA LYS A 134 5.08 16.20 -2.38
C LYS A 134 4.32 15.82 -3.65
N SER A 135 3.83 14.58 -3.74
CA SER A 135 3.17 14.05 -4.94
C SER A 135 1.67 14.32 -4.96
N SER A 136 1.16 14.93 -6.04
CA SER A 136 -0.27 15.13 -6.25
C SER A 136 -1.07 13.82 -6.29
N PHE A 137 -0.47 12.75 -6.82
CA PHE A 137 -1.06 11.41 -6.79
C PHE A 137 -1.21 10.90 -5.36
N LYS A 138 -0.17 11.03 -4.52
CA LYS A 138 -0.25 10.67 -3.09
C LYS A 138 -1.33 11.46 -2.38
N ARG A 139 -1.39 12.79 -2.60
CA ARG A 139 -2.42 13.65 -2.01
C ARG A 139 -3.83 13.14 -2.32
N ARG A 140 -4.13 12.92 -3.60
CA ARG A 140 -5.44 12.41 -4.04
C ARG A 140 -5.78 11.05 -3.42
N ALA A 141 -4.82 10.13 -3.41
CA ALA A 141 -5.02 8.80 -2.84
C ALA A 141 -5.27 8.85 -1.32
N MET A 142 -4.50 9.66 -0.58
CA MET A 142 -4.67 9.83 0.86
C MET A 142 -5.97 10.57 1.21
N THR A 143 -6.40 11.55 0.40
CA THR A 143 -7.73 12.18 0.53
C THR A 143 -8.85 11.14 0.34
N ALA A 144 -8.73 10.26 -0.65
CA ALA A 144 -9.72 9.20 -0.87
C ALA A 144 -9.77 8.21 0.30
N ASN A 145 -8.61 7.82 0.85
CA ASN A 145 -8.52 6.99 2.04
C ASN A 145 -9.18 7.67 3.24
N HIS A 146 -8.88 8.95 3.48
CA HIS A 146 -9.44 9.70 4.59
C HIS A 146 -10.97 9.79 4.51
N LYS A 147 -11.51 10.11 3.32
CA LYS A 147 -12.96 10.17 3.09
C LYS A 147 -13.66 8.81 3.25
N SER A 148 -12.99 7.72 2.89
CA SER A 148 -13.60 6.39 2.87
C SER A 148 -13.46 5.62 4.19
N PHE A 149 -12.35 5.85 4.92
CA PHE A 149 -11.94 5.02 6.05
C PHE A 149 -11.60 5.81 7.31
N GLY A 150 -11.72 7.14 7.29
CA GLY A 150 -11.45 8.01 8.44
C GLY A 150 -9.97 8.30 8.70
N GLY A 151 -9.03 7.67 7.97
CA GLY A 151 -7.58 7.90 8.12
C GLY A 151 -6.89 8.14 6.78
N ALA A 152 -5.91 9.06 6.77
CA ALA A 152 -5.17 9.43 5.57
C ALA A 152 -4.17 8.36 5.11
N VAL A 153 -3.68 7.53 6.05
CA VAL A 153 -2.63 6.54 5.82
C VAL A 153 -3.21 5.14 5.94
N SER A 154 -3.00 4.34 4.91
CA SER A 154 -3.45 2.95 4.81
C SER A 154 -2.26 2.06 4.53
N ILE A 155 -1.95 1.16 5.46
CA ILE A 155 -0.80 0.25 5.39
C ILE A 155 -1.30 -1.17 5.19
N SER A 156 -1.00 -1.74 4.03
CA SER A 156 -1.29 -3.13 3.71
C SER A 156 -0.09 -4.03 4.02
N ALA A 157 -0.36 -5.26 4.46
CA ALA A 157 0.68 -6.28 4.66
C ALA A 157 1.10 -7.01 3.36
N ASN A 158 0.53 -6.65 2.21
CA ASN A 158 0.74 -7.34 0.93
C ASN A 158 2.19 -7.26 0.42
N SER A 159 2.89 -6.17 0.73
CA SER A 159 4.31 -5.99 0.38
C SER A 159 5.26 -6.27 1.55
N LEU A 160 4.74 -6.56 2.75
CA LEU A 160 5.53 -6.70 3.98
C LEU A 160 5.75 -8.16 4.38
N GLN A 161 6.86 -8.44 5.07
CA GLN A 161 7.16 -9.74 5.71
C GLN A 161 6.40 -9.92 7.03
N THR A 162 5.10 -9.71 7.00
CA THR A 162 4.19 -9.91 8.12
C THR A 162 2.79 -10.24 7.61
N THR A 163 1.87 -10.53 8.52
CA THR A 163 0.43 -10.66 8.23
C THR A 163 -0.30 -9.38 8.64
N HIS A 164 -1.48 -9.15 8.07
CA HIS A 164 -2.31 -8.00 8.46
C HIS A 164 -2.64 -8.00 9.96
N LYS A 165 -3.02 -9.17 10.50
CA LYS A 165 -3.28 -9.36 11.95
C LYS A 165 -2.07 -8.98 12.80
N ASN A 166 -0.88 -9.46 12.43
CA ASN A 166 0.33 -9.19 13.19
C ASN A 166 0.79 -7.73 13.05
N LEU A 167 0.67 -7.14 11.86
CA LEU A 167 0.93 -5.72 11.63
C LEU A 167 0.07 -4.83 12.53
N LYS A 168 -1.25 -5.06 12.56
CA LYS A 168 -2.16 -4.32 13.43
C LYS A 168 -1.78 -4.47 14.89
N LYS A 169 -1.52 -5.71 15.34
CA LYS A 169 -1.15 -6.01 16.72
C LYS A 169 0.07 -5.19 17.15
N ILE A 170 1.17 -5.28 16.41
CA ILE A 170 2.42 -4.56 16.73
C ILE A 170 2.18 -3.04 16.82
N LEU A 171 1.45 -2.50 15.84
CA LEU A 171 1.18 -1.06 15.76
C LEU A 171 0.32 -0.56 16.92
N VAL A 172 -0.72 -1.30 17.30
CA VAL A 172 -1.59 -0.97 18.44
C VAL A 172 -0.83 -1.07 19.77
N GLU A 173 -0.03 -2.13 19.95
CA GLU A 173 0.79 -2.31 21.16
C GLU A 173 1.76 -1.14 21.35
N LYS A 174 2.45 -0.73 20.28
CA LYS A 174 3.40 0.38 20.32
C LYS A 174 2.74 1.74 20.59
N LEU A 175 1.58 2.01 19.98
CA LEU A 175 0.82 3.23 20.29
C LEU A 175 0.34 3.24 21.76
N THR A 176 -0.08 2.09 22.28
CA THR A 176 -0.54 1.96 23.69
C THR A 176 0.62 2.18 24.66
N GLU A 177 1.79 1.60 24.36
CA GLU A 177 3.02 1.79 25.12
C GLU A 177 3.42 3.27 25.17
N TYR A 178 3.44 3.95 24.01
CA TYR A 178 3.71 5.37 23.89
C TYR A 178 2.74 6.21 24.76
N ASN A 179 1.43 5.99 24.61
CA ASN A 179 0.43 6.74 25.37
C ASN A 179 0.59 6.58 26.88
N ARG A 180 0.92 5.36 27.35
CA ARG A 180 1.17 5.09 28.78
C ARG A 180 2.37 5.87 29.32
N MET A 181 3.43 6.04 28.54
CA MET A 181 4.64 6.76 28.96
C MET A 181 4.46 8.28 28.93
N ASN A 182 3.54 8.79 28.10
CA ASN A 182 3.34 10.22 27.87
C ASN A 182 2.09 10.81 28.56
N THR A 183 1.36 9.99 29.35
CA THR A 183 0.21 10.42 30.16
C THR A 183 0.58 10.61 31.66
N ILE A 184 1.86 10.46 32.02
CA ILE A 184 2.41 10.72 33.36
C ILE A 184 3.04 12.11 33.36
#